data_AF-A0A9P1ED43-F1
#
_entry.id   AF-A0A9P1ED43-F1
#
_cell.length_a   1.000
_cell.length_b   1.000
_cell.length_c   1.000
_cell.angle_alpha   90.00
_cell.angle_beta   90.00
_cell.angle_gamma   90.00
#
_symmetry.space_group_name_H-M   'P 1'
#
loop_
_entity.id
_entity.type
_entity.pdbx_description
1 polymer ?
#
loop_
_entity_poly.entity_id
_entity_poly.type
_entity_poly.pdbx_seq_one_letter_code
_entity_poly.pdbx_strand_id
1 'polypeptide(L)'
;MEGCAPSGIITDQDRAMQNAIQLVFPNTRHRWCLWHIMKKLPEKMGGHADKDHIMFKIHELVYDSQHTTEFEAGWEVMLQRFSLEHDEWLLVMYNERRRWVPCYLKPYFWAGMSTTQRSESMNAFFDGYVHSKTSLKQFVDQYGRALRNKVEKEFQANGNSLSKMIPCVTSFAMEKRVQHVYTLAKFKEFQTQLLDQLYCYVLPSIDGSTFEVRENRVINGFDKSSNFIVEYDNSTSKGMCSCHLFE
;
A
#
# COMPACT_ATOMS: atom_id res chain seq x y z
N MET A 1 2.23 17.15 -18.36
CA MET A 1 1.17 17.26 -17.34
C MET A 1 0.32 18.46 -17.71
N GLU A 2 -0.94 18.24 -18.06
CA GLU A 2 -1.83 19.21 -18.73
C GLU A 2 -2.45 20.27 -17.79
N GLY A 3 -1.70 20.75 -16.79
CA GLY A 3 -2.19 21.78 -15.85
C GLY A 3 -3.22 21.31 -14.80
N CYS A 4 -3.60 20.03 -14.78
CA CYS A 4 -4.47 19.47 -13.74
C CYS A 4 -3.72 19.25 -12.41
N ALA A 5 -4.35 19.63 -11.30
CA ALA A 5 -3.85 19.33 -9.96
C ALA A 5 -3.81 17.80 -9.72
N PRO A 6 -2.82 17.29 -8.98
CA PRO A 6 -2.75 15.86 -8.67
C PRO A 6 -3.91 15.44 -7.77
N SER A 7 -4.48 14.25 -7.98
CA SER A 7 -5.56 13.74 -7.11
C SER A 7 -5.12 13.47 -5.67
N GLY A 8 -3.83 13.16 -5.47
CA GLY A 8 -3.26 12.92 -4.15
C GLY A 8 -1.79 13.31 -4.08
N ILE A 9 -1.38 13.83 -2.92
CA ILE A 9 0.02 14.14 -2.58
C ILE A 9 0.38 13.40 -1.30
N ILE A 10 1.60 12.84 -1.29
CA ILE A 10 2.17 12.16 -0.12
C ILE A 10 3.43 12.91 0.30
N THR A 11 3.46 13.40 1.53
CA THR A 11 4.65 14.02 2.11
C THR A 11 4.92 13.46 3.50
N ASP A 12 6.00 13.91 4.12
CA ASP A 12 6.23 13.64 5.53
C ASP A 12 5.34 14.53 6.40
N GLN A 13 5.48 14.39 7.72
CA GLN A 13 4.78 15.22 8.71
C GLN A 13 5.40 16.62 8.74
N ASP A 14 5.12 17.42 7.71
CA ASP A 14 5.60 18.79 7.55
C ASP A 14 4.43 19.77 7.45
N ARG A 15 4.36 20.70 8.41
CA ARG A 15 3.26 21.68 8.53
C ARG A 15 3.30 22.73 7.41
N ALA A 16 4.49 23.11 6.94
CA ALA A 16 4.63 24.08 5.87
C ALA A 16 4.12 23.48 4.55
N MET A 17 4.50 22.23 4.25
CA MET A 17 3.98 21.47 3.11
C MET A 17 2.47 21.27 3.19
N GLN A 18 1.96 20.92 4.37
CA GLN A 18 0.51 20.79 4.57
C GLN A 18 -0.23 22.09 4.24
N ASN A 19 0.23 23.23 4.78
CA ASN A 19 -0.39 24.52 4.52
C ASN A 19 -0.28 24.91 3.04
N ALA A 20 0.90 24.72 2.43
CA ALA A 20 1.12 25.02 1.03
C ALA A 20 0.22 24.18 0.11
N ILE A 21 0.10 22.87 0.36
CA ILE A 21 -0.80 21.99 -0.41
C ILE A 21 -2.24 22.45 -0.25
N GLN A 22 -2.68 22.79 0.96
CA GLN A 22 -4.06 23.23 1.19
C GLN A 22 -4.37 24.56 0.47
N LEU A 23 -3.38 25.45 0.35
CA LEU A 23 -3.53 26.73 -0.35
C LEU A 23 -3.48 26.58 -1.88
N VAL A 24 -2.51 25.83 -2.40
CA VAL A 24 -2.26 25.72 -3.85
C VAL A 24 -3.16 24.65 -4.49
N PHE A 25 -3.46 23.58 -3.76
CA PHE A 25 -4.22 22.44 -4.23
C PHE A 25 -5.32 22.04 -3.23
N PRO A 26 -6.35 22.88 -3.03
CA PRO A 26 -7.37 22.67 -1.99
C PRO A 26 -8.18 21.38 -2.16
N ASN A 27 -8.29 20.89 -3.40
CA ASN A 27 -9.03 19.66 -3.73
C ASN A 27 -8.12 18.41 -3.75
N THR A 28 -6.82 18.56 -3.59
CA THR A 28 -5.87 17.44 -3.59
C THR A 28 -5.85 16.78 -2.23
N ARG A 29 -5.99 15.45 -2.21
CA ARG A 29 -5.91 14.70 -0.96
C ARG A 29 -4.46 14.65 -0.47
N HIS A 30 -4.21 15.17 0.73
CA HIS A 30 -2.90 15.11 1.36
C HIS A 30 -2.83 13.95 2.37
N ARG A 31 -1.84 13.07 2.18
CA ARG A 31 -1.54 11.92 3.04
C ARG A 31 -0.12 12.02 3.60
N TRP A 32 0.09 11.57 4.82
CA TRP A 32 1.44 11.40 5.38
C TRP A 32 2.07 10.08 4.96
N CYS A 33 3.39 10.12 4.76
CA CYS A 33 4.19 8.96 4.42
C CYS A 33 4.20 7.95 5.58
N LEU A 34 3.53 6.82 5.40
CA LEU A 34 3.42 5.78 6.41
C LEU A 34 4.80 5.24 6.81
N TRP A 35 5.73 5.07 5.86
CA TRP A 35 7.09 4.62 6.17
C TRP A 35 7.80 5.56 7.15
N HIS A 36 7.74 6.88 6.95
CA HIS A 36 8.36 7.83 7.86
C HIS A 36 7.73 7.82 9.25
N ILE A 37 6.41 7.58 9.34
CA ILE A 37 5.72 7.40 10.62
C ILE A 37 6.23 6.14 11.33
N MET A 38 6.22 5.00 10.63
CA MET A 38 6.68 3.73 11.21
C MET A 38 8.16 3.76 11.57
N LYS A 39 9.00 4.51 10.83
CA LYS A 39 10.41 4.70 11.14
C LYS A 39 10.65 5.47 12.44
N LYS A 40 9.77 6.43 12.78
CA LYS A 40 9.86 7.20 14.03
C LYS A 40 9.36 6.41 15.25
N LEU A 41 8.58 5.35 15.03
CA LEU A 41 7.94 4.60 16.10
C LEU A 41 8.93 4.02 17.14
N PRO A 42 10.07 3.41 16.77
CA PRO A 42 11.04 2.91 17.75
C PRO A 42 11.65 4.01 18.61
N GLU A 43 11.89 5.20 18.04
CA GLU A 43 12.39 6.35 18.79
C GLU A 43 11.34 6.86 19.78
N LYS A 44 10.07 6.89 19.36
CA LYS A 44 8.95 7.36 20.20
C LYS A 44 8.62 6.41 21.34
N MET A 45 8.73 5.10 21.10
CA MET A 45 8.46 4.06 22.11
C MET A 45 9.72 3.62 22.87
N GLY A 46 10.90 4.18 22.55
CA GLY A 46 12.19 3.65 23.01
C GLY A 46 12.39 3.66 24.53
N GLY A 47 11.66 4.50 25.26
CA GLY A 47 11.68 4.57 26.72
C GLY A 47 10.69 3.63 27.43
N HIS A 48 9.79 2.97 26.68
CA HIS A 48 8.76 2.12 27.26
C HIS A 48 9.28 0.69 27.48
N ALA A 49 8.93 0.08 28.62
CA ALA A 49 9.36 -1.28 28.96
C ALA A 49 8.89 -2.30 27.91
N ASP A 50 7.65 -2.18 27.46
CA ASP A 50 7.02 -3.06 26.46
C ASP A 50 7.17 -2.60 25.00
N LYS A 51 8.23 -1.84 24.66
CA LYS A 51 8.38 -1.21 23.33
C LYS A 51 8.17 -2.18 22.16
N ASP A 52 8.69 -3.41 22.25
CA ASP A 52 8.63 -4.37 21.16
C ASP A 52 7.20 -4.89 20.94
N HIS A 53 6.44 -5.08 22.02
CA HIS A 53 5.04 -5.47 21.98
C HIS A 53 4.14 -4.31 21.49
N ILE A 54 4.43 -3.08 21.90
CA ILE A 54 3.73 -1.89 21.41
C ILE A 54 3.96 -1.73 19.91
N MET A 55 5.22 -1.82 19.46
CA MET A 55 5.57 -1.75 18.05
C MET A 55 4.85 -2.83 17.25
N PHE A 56 4.91 -4.08 17.70
CA PHE A 56 4.20 -5.18 17.07
C PHE A 56 2.70 -4.88 16.96
N LYS A 57 2.07 -4.40 18.05
CA LYS A 57 0.63 -4.13 18.05
C LYS A 57 0.24 -2.98 17.14
N ILE A 58 1.03 -1.91 17.09
CA ILE A 58 0.79 -0.81 16.16
C ILE A 58 0.97 -1.28 14.71
N HIS A 59 1.97 -2.10 14.42
CA HIS A 59 2.13 -2.71 13.09
C HIS A 59 0.89 -3.53 12.70
N GLU A 60 0.43 -4.43 13.57
CA GLU A 60 -0.78 -5.22 13.35
C GLU A 60 -1.99 -4.30 13.08
N LEU A 61 -2.25 -3.31 13.94
CA LEU A 61 -3.39 -2.40 13.76
C LEU A 61 -3.33 -1.61 12.45
N VAL A 62 -2.15 -1.13 12.06
CA VAL A 62 -1.98 -0.29 10.88
C VAL A 62 -2.07 -1.10 9.58
N TYR A 63 -1.49 -2.30 9.55
CA TYR A 63 -1.39 -3.10 8.32
C TYR A 63 -2.51 -4.13 8.17
N ASP A 64 -3.08 -4.61 9.28
CA ASP A 64 -4.07 -5.71 9.24
C ASP A 64 -5.52 -5.24 9.39
N SER A 65 -5.78 -4.05 9.95
CA SER A 65 -7.14 -3.53 10.07
C SER A 65 -7.76 -3.31 8.69
N GLN A 66 -8.84 -4.03 8.41
CA GLN A 66 -9.58 -3.88 7.16
C GLN A 66 -10.57 -2.74 7.25
N HIS A 67 -11.21 -2.59 8.40
CA HIS A 67 -12.23 -1.58 8.66
C HIS A 67 -11.74 -0.51 9.63
N THR A 68 -12.31 0.69 9.55
CA THR A 68 -12.00 1.77 10.49
C THR A 68 -12.40 1.39 11.91
N THR A 69 -13.51 0.66 12.09
CA THR A 69 -14.00 0.19 13.39
C THR A 69 -13.03 -0.77 14.09
N GLU A 70 -12.41 -1.69 13.34
CA GLU A 70 -11.37 -2.59 13.85
C GLU A 70 -10.16 -1.80 14.35
N PHE A 71 -9.73 -0.80 13.57
CA PHE A 71 -8.64 0.09 13.95
C PHE A 71 -8.99 0.88 15.22
N GLU A 72 -10.17 1.51 15.29
CA GLU A 72 -10.60 2.30 16.45
C GLU A 72 -10.62 1.46 17.73
N ALA A 73 -11.31 0.31 17.70
CA ALA A 73 -11.41 -0.57 18.86
C ALA A 73 -10.04 -1.13 19.28
N GLY A 74 -9.25 -1.57 18.30
CA GLY A 74 -7.92 -2.11 18.56
C GLY A 74 -6.93 -1.06 19.06
N TRP A 75 -7.03 0.19 18.59
CA TRP A 75 -6.22 1.31 19.05
C TRP A 75 -6.53 1.65 20.51
N GLU A 76 -7.81 1.75 20.88
CA GLU A 76 -8.23 1.99 22.26
C GLU A 76 -7.72 0.91 23.22
N VAL A 77 -7.91 -0.37 22.86
CA VAL A 77 -7.43 -1.51 23.66
C VAL A 77 -5.90 -1.49 23.80
N MET A 78 -5.19 -1.11 22.74
CA MET A 78 -3.73 -0.98 22.78
C MET A 78 -3.29 0.11 23.75
N LEU A 79 -3.92 1.28 23.70
CA LEU A 79 -3.60 2.38 24.62
C LEU A 79 -3.80 1.98 26.08
N GLN A 80 -4.95 1.37 26.40
CA GLN A 80 -5.25 0.91 27.77
C GLN A 80 -4.27 -0.15 28.26
N ARG A 81 -3.97 -1.15 27.40
CA ARG A 81 -3.09 -2.27 27.75
C ARG A 81 -1.67 -1.82 28.11
N PHE A 82 -1.16 -0.79 27.43
CA PHE A 82 0.20 -0.30 27.61
C PHE A 82 0.27 1.02 28.39
N SER A 83 -0.85 1.49 28.96
CA SER A 83 -0.91 2.76 29.71
C SER A 83 -0.42 3.98 28.90
N LEU A 84 -0.81 4.04 27.62
CA LEU A 84 -0.37 5.05 26.65
C LEU A 84 -1.43 6.13 26.38
N GLU A 85 -2.51 6.19 27.17
CA GLU A 85 -3.65 7.10 26.94
C GLU A 85 -3.25 8.58 26.97
N HIS A 86 -2.16 8.90 27.66
CA HIS A 86 -1.63 10.26 27.82
C HIS A 86 -0.39 10.53 26.96
N ASP A 87 -0.01 9.60 26.06
CA ASP A 87 1.12 9.83 25.16
C ASP A 87 0.76 10.88 24.10
N GLU A 88 1.44 12.04 24.16
CA GLU A 88 1.17 13.18 23.29
C GLU A 88 1.37 12.84 21.80
N TRP A 89 2.34 11.99 21.48
CA TRP A 89 2.64 11.65 20.09
C TRP A 89 1.55 10.75 19.52
N LEU A 90 1.14 9.71 20.24
CA LEU A 90 0.04 8.82 19.86
C LEU A 90 -1.28 9.57 19.76
N LEU A 91 -1.52 10.57 20.61
CA LEU A 91 -2.68 11.46 20.50
C LEU A 91 -2.69 12.23 19.16
N VAL A 92 -1.54 12.80 18.76
CA VAL A 92 -1.39 13.46 17.45
C VAL A 92 -1.61 12.45 16.31
N MET A 93 -1.00 11.26 16.40
CA MET A 93 -1.16 10.21 15.40
C MET A 93 -2.63 9.78 15.26
N TYR A 94 -3.34 9.63 16.37
CA TYR A 94 -4.75 9.29 16.38
C TYR A 94 -5.63 10.39 15.78
N ASN A 95 -5.39 11.65 16.15
CA ASN A 95 -6.14 12.79 15.60
C ASN A 95 -5.99 12.89 14.08
N GLU A 96 -4.80 12.54 13.56
CA GLU A 96 -4.48 12.62 12.14
C GLU A 96 -4.61 11.26 11.41
N ARG A 97 -5.23 10.25 12.03
CA ARG A 97 -5.35 8.88 11.49
C ARG A 97 -5.85 8.79 10.04
N ARG A 98 -6.76 9.68 9.65
CA ARG A 98 -7.30 9.77 8.28
C ARG A 98 -6.25 10.12 7.23
N ARG A 99 -5.09 10.67 7.62
CA ARG A 99 -3.98 11.02 6.73
C ARG A 99 -2.95 9.92 6.58
N TRP A 100 -2.93 8.86 7.38
CA TRP A 100 -1.82 7.91 7.34
C TRP A 100 -2.21 6.44 7.51
N VAL A 101 -3.31 6.16 8.20
CA VAL A 101 -3.77 4.79 8.44
C VAL A 101 -4.41 4.22 7.17
N PRO A 102 -3.94 3.06 6.67
CA PRO A 102 -4.41 2.47 5.42
C PRO A 102 -5.92 2.30 5.30
N CYS A 103 -6.63 1.81 6.33
CA CYS A 103 -8.07 1.58 6.26
C CYS A 103 -8.91 2.86 6.00
N TYR A 104 -8.40 4.04 6.38
CA TYR A 104 -9.02 5.34 6.08
C TYR A 104 -8.68 5.88 4.68
N LEU A 105 -7.69 5.30 4.02
CA LEU A 105 -7.12 5.75 2.76
C LEU A 105 -7.50 4.84 1.59
N LYS A 106 -8.04 3.65 1.88
CA LYS A 106 -8.50 2.64 0.92
C LYS A 106 -9.37 3.18 -0.22
N PRO A 107 -10.36 4.07 0.00
CA PRO A 107 -11.23 4.54 -1.08
C PRO A 107 -10.54 5.43 -2.13
N TYR A 108 -9.23 5.65 -2.04
CA TYR A 108 -8.50 6.56 -2.90
C TYR A 108 -7.35 5.82 -3.60
N PHE A 109 -7.23 6.03 -4.90
CA PHE A 109 -6.16 5.45 -5.68
C PHE A 109 -4.80 6.10 -5.37
N TRP A 110 -3.87 5.29 -4.86
CA TRP A 110 -2.50 5.73 -4.52
C TRP A 110 -1.42 5.09 -5.39
N ALA A 111 -1.77 4.39 -6.49
CA ALA A 111 -0.82 3.75 -7.41
C ALA A 111 0.25 2.87 -6.71
N GLY A 112 -0.12 2.14 -5.65
CA GLY A 112 0.81 1.31 -4.87
C GLY A 112 1.73 2.08 -3.91
N MET A 113 1.63 3.42 -3.84
CA MET A 113 2.49 4.27 -3.02
C MET A 113 2.14 4.28 -1.52
N SER A 114 1.31 3.34 -1.08
CA SER A 114 0.81 3.21 0.30
C SER A 114 1.75 2.43 1.23
N THR A 115 2.72 1.71 0.69
CA THR A 115 3.62 0.80 1.40
C THR A 115 5.05 1.34 1.48
N THR A 116 5.92 0.66 2.24
CA THR A 116 7.37 0.93 2.37
C THR A 116 8.15 0.89 1.04
N GLN A 117 7.49 0.50 -0.05
CA GLN A 117 8.08 0.44 -1.40
C GLN A 117 8.78 1.73 -1.83
N ARG A 118 8.43 2.92 -1.33
CA ARG A 118 9.15 4.16 -1.69
C ARG A 118 10.61 4.19 -1.18
N SER A 119 10.85 3.84 0.08
CA SER A 119 12.22 3.85 0.63
C SER A 119 13.00 2.64 0.14
N GLU A 120 12.35 1.48 0.04
CA GLU A 120 12.95 0.26 -0.51
C GLU A 120 13.32 0.42 -1.99
N SER A 121 12.46 1.03 -2.82
CA SER A 121 12.76 1.27 -4.23
C SER A 121 13.86 2.31 -4.45
N MET A 122 13.90 3.36 -3.63
CA MET A 122 14.98 4.37 -3.69
C MET A 122 16.31 3.78 -3.19
N ASN A 123 16.29 2.99 -2.12
CA ASN A 123 17.46 2.26 -1.66
C ASN A 123 17.92 1.25 -2.71
N ALA A 124 17.02 0.47 -3.30
CA ALA A 124 17.34 -0.48 -4.37
C ALA A 124 17.85 0.21 -5.65
N PHE A 125 17.37 1.41 -5.96
CA PHE A 125 17.86 2.20 -7.09
C PHE A 125 19.33 2.60 -6.91
N PHE A 126 19.71 2.98 -5.69
CA PHE A 126 21.08 3.39 -5.35
C PHE A 126 21.96 2.25 -4.83
N ASP A 127 21.42 1.03 -4.70
CA ASP A 127 22.15 -0.11 -4.18
C ASP A 127 23.36 -0.43 -5.07
N GLY A 128 24.53 -0.58 -4.45
CA GLY A 128 25.82 -0.69 -5.14
C GLY A 128 26.36 0.59 -5.80
N TYR A 129 25.64 1.71 -5.78
CA TYR A 129 26.07 3.00 -6.37
C TYR A 129 26.46 4.05 -5.31
N VAL A 130 25.70 4.15 -4.21
CA VAL A 130 25.88 5.17 -3.18
C VAL A 130 26.06 4.51 -1.81
N HIS A 131 27.03 4.99 -1.04
CA HIS A 131 27.31 4.55 0.33
C HIS A 131 27.68 5.74 1.21
N SER A 132 27.83 5.53 2.53
CA SER A 132 28.07 6.59 3.52
C SER A 132 29.35 7.42 3.30
N LYS A 133 30.26 6.97 2.45
CA LYS A 133 31.53 7.66 2.11
C LYS A 133 31.52 8.26 0.70
N THR A 134 30.41 8.15 -0.05
CA THR A 134 30.28 8.74 -1.37
C THR A 134 30.21 10.26 -1.23
N SER A 135 31.19 10.96 -1.80
CA SER A 135 31.18 12.44 -1.83
C SER A 135 30.09 12.98 -2.76
N LEU A 136 29.67 14.23 -2.55
CA LEU A 136 28.64 14.86 -3.40
C LEU A 136 29.04 14.90 -4.88
N LYS A 137 30.33 15.11 -5.18
CA LYS A 137 30.84 15.06 -6.55
C LYS A 137 30.67 13.66 -7.15
N GLN A 138 31.05 12.62 -6.42
CA GLN A 138 30.88 11.23 -6.85
C GLN A 138 29.41 10.85 -6.98
N PHE A 139 28.54 11.40 -6.12
CA PHE A 139 27.11 11.15 -6.18
C PHE A 139 26.50 11.52 -7.53
N VAL A 140 26.88 12.66 -8.12
CA VAL A 140 26.36 13.08 -9.44
C VAL A 140 26.68 12.04 -10.52
N ASP A 141 27.93 11.57 -10.55
CA ASP A 141 28.34 10.55 -11.52
C ASP A 141 27.64 9.20 -11.27
N GLN A 142 27.54 8.78 -10.00
CA GLN A 142 26.90 7.53 -9.62
C GLN A 142 25.38 7.55 -9.88
N TYR A 143 24.73 8.69 -9.65
CA TYR A 143 23.33 8.90 -10.01
C TYR A 143 23.11 8.69 -11.50
N GLY A 144 23.95 9.30 -12.34
CA GLY A 144 23.89 9.11 -13.80
C GLY A 144 24.08 7.65 -14.22
N ARG A 145 24.94 6.90 -13.52
CA ARG A 145 25.14 5.45 -13.77
C ARG A 145 23.92 4.63 -13.35
N ALA A 146 23.38 4.87 -12.16
CA ALA A 146 22.17 4.21 -11.67
C ALA A 146 20.98 4.47 -12.62
N LEU A 147 20.82 5.70 -13.08
CA LEU A 147 19.77 6.08 -14.03
C LEU A 147 19.92 5.35 -15.37
N ARG A 148 21.13 5.32 -15.95
CA ARG A 148 21.38 4.56 -17.19
C ARG A 148 21.10 3.07 -17.03
N ASN A 149 21.51 2.48 -15.92
CA ASN A 149 21.24 1.07 -15.63
C ASN A 149 19.74 0.79 -15.53
N LYS A 150 18.98 1.68 -14.87
CA LYS A 150 17.52 1.58 -14.79
C LYS A 150 16.87 1.64 -16.17
N VAL A 151 17.24 2.63 -16.99
CA VAL A 151 16.71 2.79 -18.36
C VAL A 151 17.02 1.57 -19.22
N GLU A 152 18.25 1.04 -19.15
CA GLU A 152 18.65 -0.16 -19.87
C GLU A 152 17.81 -1.39 -19.45
N LYS A 153 17.61 -1.59 -18.15
CA LYS A 153 16.75 -2.67 -17.63
C LYS A 153 15.30 -2.52 -18.08
N GLU A 154 14.76 -1.31 -18.08
CA GLU A 154 13.41 -1.01 -18.58
C GLU A 154 13.30 -1.32 -20.07
N PHE A 155 14.29 -0.94 -20.87
CA PHE A 155 14.34 -1.24 -22.30
C PHE A 155 14.38 -2.75 -22.57
N GLN A 156 15.23 -3.49 -21.85
CA GLN A 156 15.30 -4.95 -21.93
C GLN A 156 13.99 -5.62 -21.49
N ALA A 157 13.36 -5.14 -20.41
CA ALA A 157 12.08 -5.65 -19.94
C ALA A 157 10.95 -5.40 -20.97
N ASN A 158 10.96 -4.24 -21.61
CA ASN A 158 10.02 -3.91 -22.68
C ASN A 158 10.24 -4.81 -23.91
N GLY A 159 11.49 -4.96 -24.36
CA GLY A 159 11.84 -5.86 -25.46
C GLY A 159 11.45 -7.31 -25.17
N ASN A 160 11.66 -7.79 -23.94
CA ASN A 160 11.19 -9.12 -23.51
C ASN A 160 9.67 -9.22 -23.55
N SER A 161 8.93 -8.19 -23.13
CA SER A 161 7.47 -8.21 -23.13
C SER A 161 6.86 -8.20 -24.53
N LEU A 162 7.58 -7.69 -25.53
CA LEU A 162 7.16 -7.73 -26.93
C LEU A 162 7.51 -9.04 -27.64
N SER A 163 8.57 -9.73 -27.19
CA SER A 163 9.14 -10.90 -27.88
C SER A 163 8.86 -12.24 -27.20
N LYS A 164 8.47 -12.24 -25.92
CA LYS A 164 8.22 -13.44 -25.12
C LYS A 164 6.78 -13.46 -24.64
N MET A 165 6.29 -14.66 -24.37
CA MET A 165 4.96 -14.90 -23.81
C MET A 165 5.08 -15.90 -22.67
N ILE A 166 4.48 -15.58 -21.52
CA ILE A 166 4.38 -16.51 -20.38
C ILE A 166 3.10 -17.32 -20.58
N PRO A 167 3.14 -18.67 -20.50
CA PRO A 167 1.94 -19.49 -20.63
C PRO A 167 0.87 -19.16 -19.59
N CYS A 168 -0.40 -19.33 -19.97
CA CYS A 168 -1.50 -19.25 -19.02
C CYS A 168 -1.42 -20.42 -18.03
N VAL A 169 -1.76 -20.18 -16.75
CA VAL A 169 -1.81 -21.20 -15.69
C VAL A 169 -3.22 -21.73 -15.46
N THR A 170 -4.23 -21.06 -16.01
CA THR A 170 -5.63 -21.49 -16.01
C THR A 170 -6.20 -21.54 -17.43
N SER A 171 -7.44 -22.04 -17.55
CA SER A 171 -8.21 -22.03 -18.78
C SER A 171 -9.14 -20.82 -18.91
N PHE A 172 -9.08 -19.84 -17.98
CA PHE A 172 -9.97 -18.70 -18.00
C PHE A 172 -9.74 -17.80 -19.22
N ALA A 173 -10.82 -17.46 -19.93
CA ALA A 173 -10.75 -16.60 -21.12
C ALA A 173 -10.18 -15.21 -20.81
N MET A 174 -10.43 -14.69 -19.60
CA MET A 174 -9.89 -13.40 -19.15
C MET A 174 -8.35 -13.44 -19.04
N GLU A 175 -7.77 -14.54 -18.54
CA GLU A 175 -6.31 -14.66 -18.42
C GLU A 175 -5.65 -14.54 -19.80
N LYS A 176 -6.19 -15.25 -20.79
CA LYS A 176 -5.70 -15.19 -22.18
C LYS A 176 -5.78 -13.77 -22.76
N ARG A 177 -6.83 -13.00 -22.44
CA ARG A 177 -6.93 -11.60 -22.89
C ARG A 177 -5.86 -10.74 -22.21
N VAL A 178 -5.72 -10.86 -20.89
CA VAL A 178 -4.75 -10.08 -20.10
C VAL A 178 -3.31 -10.39 -20.54
N GLN A 179 -3.00 -11.64 -20.88
CA GLN A 179 -1.70 -12.08 -21.41
C GLN A 179 -1.22 -11.25 -22.61
N HIS A 180 -2.13 -10.81 -23.47
CA HIS A 180 -1.79 -10.02 -24.67
C HIS A 180 -1.67 -8.52 -24.42
N VAL A 181 -2.23 -8.03 -23.31
CA VAL A 181 -2.29 -6.58 -23.00
C VAL A 181 -1.24 -6.18 -21.98
N TYR A 182 -0.92 -7.05 -21.03
CA TYR A 182 -0.03 -6.73 -19.92
C TYR A 182 1.43 -6.97 -20.24
N THR A 183 2.31 -6.18 -19.62
CA THR A 183 3.74 -6.51 -19.57
C THR A 183 3.95 -7.83 -18.83
N LEU A 184 5.06 -8.52 -19.07
CA LEU A 184 5.34 -9.81 -18.42
C LEU A 184 5.30 -9.72 -16.89
N ALA A 185 5.78 -8.61 -16.33
CA ALA A 185 5.76 -8.39 -14.88
C ALA A 185 4.33 -8.27 -14.35
N LYS A 186 3.48 -7.47 -15.01
CA LYS A 186 2.07 -7.32 -14.61
C LYS A 186 1.24 -8.56 -14.87
N PHE A 187 1.54 -9.31 -15.93
CA PHE A 187 0.86 -10.58 -16.18
C PHE A 187 1.17 -11.62 -15.10
N LYS A 188 2.41 -11.71 -14.62
CA LYS A 188 2.76 -12.58 -13.48
C LYS A 188 2.01 -12.19 -12.20
N GLU A 189 1.96 -10.89 -11.90
CA GLU A 189 1.21 -10.38 -10.74
C GLU A 189 -0.27 -10.75 -10.83
N PHE A 190 -0.87 -10.61 -12.03
CA PHE A 190 -2.24 -11.05 -12.30
C PHE A 190 -2.41 -12.56 -12.12
N GLN A 191 -1.48 -13.40 -12.61
CA GLN A 191 -1.56 -14.85 -12.43
C GLN A 191 -1.52 -15.25 -10.95
N THR A 192 -0.69 -14.59 -10.14
CA THR A 192 -0.68 -14.79 -8.68
C THR A 192 -2.05 -14.45 -8.08
N GLN A 193 -2.62 -13.29 -8.41
CA GLN A 193 -3.95 -12.89 -7.93
C GLN A 193 -5.07 -13.83 -8.41
N LEU A 194 -4.96 -14.37 -9.63
CA LEU A 194 -5.92 -15.32 -10.19
C LEU A 194 -5.87 -16.67 -9.46
N LEU A 195 -4.68 -17.16 -9.13
CA LEU A 195 -4.51 -18.38 -8.34
C LEU A 195 -4.96 -18.17 -6.89
N ASP A 196 -4.74 -16.98 -6.35
CA ASP A 196 -5.19 -16.62 -5.01
C ASP A 196 -6.72 -16.72 -4.84
N GLN A 197 -7.48 -16.62 -5.94
CA GLN A 197 -8.94 -16.85 -5.91
C GLN A 197 -9.31 -18.24 -5.37
N LEU A 198 -8.42 -19.24 -5.45
CA LEU A 198 -8.66 -20.59 -4.90
C LEU A 198 -8.85 -20.58 -3.38
N TYR A 199 -8.39 -19.53 -2.70
CA TYR A 199 -8.52 -19.34 -1.26
C TYR A 199 -9.77 -18.54 -0.87
N CYS A 200 -10.58 -18.12 -1.86
CA CYS A 200 -11.77 -17.32 -1.68
C CYS A 200 -13.05 -18.15 -1.82
N TYR A 201 -13.98 -17.95 -0.88
CA TYR A 201 -15.29 -18.58 -0.82
C TYR A 201 -16.36 -17.50 -0.91
N VAL A 202 -17.19 -17.55 -1.96
CA VAL A 202 -18.31 -16.63 -2.13
C VAL A 202 -19.54 -17.22 -1.44
N LEU A 203 -20.06 -16.49 -0.47
CA LEU A 203 -21.31 -16.80 0.21
C LEU A 203 -22.45 -16.02 -0.49
N PRO A 204 -23.53 -16.70 -0.89
CA PRO A 204 -24.64 -16.07 -1.59
C PRO A 204 -25.39 -15.11 -0.66
N SER A 205 -25.70 -13.91 -1.15
CA SER A 205 -26.63 -13.00 -0.46
C SER A 205 -28.08 -13.31 -0.78
N ILE A 206 -28.95 -12.86 0.11
CA ILE A 206 -30.41 -12.94 0.00
C ILE A 206 -30.93 -12.00 -1.11
N ASP A 207 -30.23 -10.91 -1.41
CA ASP A 207 -30.67 -9.85 -2.35
C ASP A 207 -30.12 -10.00 -3.79
N GLY A 208 -29.13 -10.87 -4.01
CA GLY A 208 -28.48 -11.08 -5.30
C GLY A 208 -27.57 -9.93 -5.80
N SER A 209 -27.42 -8.85 -5.03
CA SER A 209 -26.58 -7.69 -5.36
C SER A 209 -25.37 -7.54 -4.45
N THR A 210 -25.45 -8.08 -3.24
CA THR A 210 -24.36 -8.10 -2.27
C THR A 210 -23.76 -9.52 -2.22
N PHE A 211 -22.49 -9.68 -1.92
CA PHE A 211 -21.85 -10.98 -1.75
C PHE A 211 -20.84 -10.90 -0.61
N GLU A 212 -20.89 -11.84 0.31
CA GLU A 212 -19.85 -11.99 1.31
C GLU A 212 -18.77 -12.93 0.76
N VAL A 213 -17.53 -12.47 0.70
CA VAL A 213 -16.40 -13.27 0.23
C VAL A 213 -15.46 -13.51 1.39
N ARG A 214 -15.29 -14.78 1.77
CA ARG A 214 -14.33 -15.19 2.78
C ARG A 214 -13.05 -15.65 2.13
N GLU A 215 -11.92 -15.09 2.54
CA GLU A 215 -10.59 -15.49 2.11
C GLU A 215 -9.85 -16.19 3.25
N ASN A 216 -9.37 -17.40 3.02
CA ASN A 216 -8.61 -18.18 4.00
C ASN A 216 -7.18 -18.43 3.50
N ARG A 217 -6.19 -17.78 4.11
CA ARG A 217 -4.78 -17.91 3.73
C ARG A 217 -3.91 -18.30 4.92
N VAL A 218 -2.83 -19.01 4.64
CA VAL A 218 -1.74 -19.20 5.60
C VAL A 218 -0.71 -18.09 5.39
N ILE A 219 -0.61 -17.17 6.34
CA ILE A 219 0.38 -16.07 6.29
C ILE A 219 1.35 -16.27 7.45
N ASN A 220 2.65 -16.40 7.13
CA ASN A 220 3.71 -16.67 8.10
C ASN A 220 3.46 -17.90 8.98
N GLY A 221 2.77 -18.92 8.44
CA GLY A 221 2.45 -20.15 9.17
C GLY A 221 1.19 -20.08 10.04
N PHE A 222 0.45 -18.97 10.02
CA PHE A 222 -0.80 -18.79 10.75
C PHE A 222 -1.99 -18.72 9.80
N ASP A 223 -3.08 -19.39 10.16
CA ASP A 223 -4.36 -19.27 9.45
C ASP A 223 -4.93 -17.87 9.66
N LYS A 224 -5.13 -17.14 8.57
CA LYS A 224 -5.79 -15.83 8.54
C LYS A 224 -7.03 -15.93 7.68
N SER A 225 -8.18 -15.70 8.31
CA SER A 225 -9.47 -15.55 7.64
C SER A 225 -9.79 -14.07 7.53
N SER A 226 -10.15 -13.61 6.33
CA SER A 226 -10.63 -12.24 6.08
C SER A 226 -11.98 -12.30 5.39
N ASN A 227 -12.90 -11.41 5.77
CA ASN A 227 -14.21 -11.31 5.12
C ASN A 227 -14.27 -9.99 4.35
N PHE A 228 -14.77 -10.06 3.12
CA PHE A 228 -14.98 -8.93 2.24
C PHE A 228 -16.44 -8.86 1.82
N ILE A 229 -16.91 -7.64 1.58
CA ILE A 229 -18.23 -7.39 1.04
C ILE A 229 -18.02 -6.93 -0.40
N VAL A 230 -18.63 -7.63 -1.34
CA VAL A 230 -18.64 -7.28 -2.76
C VAL A 230 -20.05 -6.88 -3.14
N GLU A 231 -20.22 -5.68 -3.65
CA GLU A 231 -21.50 -5.18 -4.14
C GLU A 231 -21.41 -5.06 -5.67
N TYR A 232 -22.44 -5.52 -6.37
CA TYR A 232 -22.53 -5.40 -7.82
C TYR A 232 -23.82 -4.67 -8.21
N ASP A 233 -23.65 -3.51 -8.83
CA ASP A 233 -24.75 -2.75 -9.39
C ASP A 233 -25.00 -3.18 -10.84
N ASN A 234 -26.06 -3.96 -11.03
CA ASN A 234 -26.51 -4.42 -12.35
C ASN A 234 -26.83 -3.28 -13.32
N SER A 235 -27.26 -2.11 -12.82
CA SER A 235 -27.66 -0.98 -13.67
C SER A 235 -26.45 -0.25 -14.26
N THR A 236 -25.37 -0.12 -13.49
CA THR A 236 -24.14 0.55 -13.92
C THR A 236 -23.05 -0.43 -14.37
N SER A 237 -23.25 -1.74 -14.19
CA SER A 237 -22.23 -2.79 -14.40
C SER A 237 -20.94 -2.52 -13.61
N LYS A 238 -21.08 -1.98 -12.39
CA LYS A 238 -19.95 -1.67 -11.51
C LYS A 238 -19.96 -2.59 -10.30
N GLY A 239 -18.79 -3.14 -9.99
CA GLY A 239 -18.52 -3.85 -8.75
C GLY A 239 -17.76 -2.96 -7.78
N MET A 240 -18.10 -3.03 -6.50
CA MET A 240 -17.37 -2.43 -5.39
C MET A 240 -16.95 -3.54 -4.44
N CYS A 241 -15.76 -3.47 -3.87
CA CYS A 241 -15.31 -4.43 -2.87
C CYS A 241 -14.79 -3.68 -1.66
N SER A 242 -15.10 -4.13 -0.45
CA SER A 242 -14.62 -3.50 0.79
C SER A 242 -13.07 -3.44 0.92
N CYS A 243 -12.34 -4.16 0.07
CA CYS A 243 -10.88 -4.03 -0.04
C CYS A 243 -10.42 -2.80 -0.83
N HIS A 244 -11.26 -2.23 -1.70
CA HIS A 244 -11.00 -1.09 -2.60
C HIS A 244 -9.76 -1.25 -3.51
N LEU A 245 -9.39 -2.49 -3.86
CA LEU A 245 -8.19 -2.77 -4.68
C LEU A 245 -8.40 -2.58 -6.19
N PHE A 246 -9.64 -2.64 -6.68
CA PHE A 246 -9.95 -2.73 -8.12
C PHE A 246 -11.04 -1.75 -8.59
N GLU A 247 -11.15 -0.60 -7.93
CA GLU A 247 -12.16 0.46 -8.20
C GLU A 247 -11.65 1.62 -9.07
#